data_AF-A0A0P7YSZ5-F1
#
_entry.id   AF-A0A0P7YSZ5-F1
#
_cell.length_a   1.000
_cell.length_b   1.000
_cell.length_c   1.000
_cell.angle_alpha   90.00
_cell.angle_beta   90.00
_cell.angle_gamma   90.00
#
_symmetry.space_group_name_H-M   'P 1'
#
loop_
_entity.id
_entity.type
_entity.pdbx_description
1 polymer ?
#
loop_
_entity_poly.entity_id
_entity_poly.type
_entity_poly.pdbx_seq_one_letter_code
_entity_poly.pdbx_strand_id
1 'polypeptide(L)'
;MSTTYISKANVDLWKQTVTLEWTGLEAAMQPKGPFDCTPGRGIAGINCDDAATSRLANTNCTPKGEWKVGGHQRRFASYPEAEWVTLFDSLPRGIALHYYPVVPLYPSSHGCVRLADYAIAQKIWENTVLNVTLVSVQGELRPQPVVLQREDRGENVRKVQRQLTEKGYDISIDGDFGPATEAAIRQFQQDAKLSQIDGIFGLETYTALFQESSQNNRNNSRVLVSS
;
A
#
# COMPACT_ATOMS: atom_id res chain seq x y z
N MET A 1 -4.33 15.52 30.47
CA MET A 1 -3.91 16.14 29.19
C MET A 1 -4.30 15.18 28.08
N SER A 2 -5.06 15.60 27.06
CA SER A 2 -5.39 14.68 25.95
C SER A 2 -4.12 14.37 25.17
N THR A 3 -3.76 13.09 25.10
CA THR A 3 -2.67 12.60 24.26
C THR A 3 -2.94 12.92 22.78
N THR A 4 -1.89 13.15 21.99
CA THR A 4 -2.04 13.25 20.53
C THR A 4 -2.29 11.87 19.96
N TYR A 5 -3.31 11.72 19.11
CA TYR A 5 -3.69 10.44 18.50
C TYR A 5 -4.30 10.65 17.11
N ILE A 6 -4.41 9.58 16.33
CA ILE A 6 -5.08 9.57 15.03
C ILE A 6 -6.58 9.48 15.28
N SER A 7 -7.34 10.51 14.93
CA SER A 7 -8.80 10.47 15.01
C SER A 7 -9.41 9.69 13.86
N LYS A 8 -8.80 9.77 12.67
CA LYS A 8 -9.31 9.11 11.46
C LYS A 8 -8.19 8.71 10.51
N ALA A 9 -8.25 7.50 9.97
CA ALA A 9 -7.49 7.06 8.81
C ALA A 9 -8.43 6.95 7.61
N ASN A 10 -8.21 7.77 6.58
CA ASN A 10 -9.03 7.78 5.37
C ASN A 10 -8.33 6.96 4.28
N VAL A 11 -8.99 5.91 3.80
CA VAL A 11 -8.53 5.03 2.73
C VAL A 11 -9.27 5.38 1.45
N ASP A 12 -8.55 5.83 0.44
CA ASP A 12 -9.07 6.09 -0.92
C ASP A 12 -8.71 4.90 -1.82
N LEU A 13 -9.70 4.07 -2.17
CA LEU A 13 -9.51 2.84 -2.94
C LEU A 13 -9.07 3.10 -4.38
N TRP A 14 -9.45 4.25 -4.96
CA TRP A 14 -9.11 4.61 -6.33
C TRP A 14 -7.66 5.09 -6.40
N LYS A 15 -7.31 6.03 -5.52
CA LYS A 15 -5.95 6.57 -5.42
C LYS A 15 -4.97 5.59 -4.78
N GLN A 16 -5.49 4.59 -4.06
CA GLN A 16 -4.71 3.64 -3.26
C GLN A 16 -3.78 4.35 -2.28
N THR A 17 -4.36 5.26 -1.52
CA THR A 17 -3.63 6.03 -0.51
C THR A 17 -4.37 6.02 0.82
N VAL A 18 -3.61 6.23 1.89
CA VAL A 18 -4.13 6.51 3.22
C VAL A 18 -3.72 7.92 3.65
N THR A 19 -4.67 8.71 4.15
CA THR A 19 -4.39 9.97 4.84
C THR A 19 -4.82 9.88 6.29
N LEU A 20 -4.17 10.66 7.16
CA LEU A 20 -4.38 10.62 8.61
C LEU A 20 -4.85 11.98 9.12
N GLU A 21 -5.92 11.95 9.90
CA GLU A 21 -6.37 13.07 10.72
C GLU A 21 -5.91 12.84 12.16
N TRP A 22 -5.34 13.88 12.75
CA TRP A 22 -4.77 13.86 14.08
C TRP A 22 -5.52 14.79 15.02
N THR A 23 -5.67 14.39 16.28
CA THR A 23 -6.27 15.16 17.36
C THR A 23 -5.28 15.25 18.52
N GLY A 24 -5.22 16.41 19.18
CA GLY A 24 -4.32 16.67 20.32
C GLY A 24 -3.34 17.82 20.06
N LEU A 25 -2.52 18.14 21.06
CA LEU A 25 -1.64 19.32 21.05
C LEU A 25 -0.59 19.29 19.93
N GLU A 26 -0.10 18.10 19.59
CA GLU A 26 0.98 17.91 18.60
C GLU A 26 0.42 17.55 17.21
N ALA A 27 -0.90 17.56 17.02
CA ALA A 27 -1.55 17.07 15.79
C ALA A 27 -1.07 17.77 14.51
N ALA A 28 -0.73 19.06 14.60
CA ALA A 28 -0.24 19.83 13.46
C ALA A 28 1.13 19.37 12.94
N MET A 29 1.95 18.77 13.81
CA MET A 29 3.31 18.31 13.47
C MET A 29 3.35 16.85 13.01
N GLN A 30 2.23 16.13 13.09
CA GLN A 30 2.17 14.73 12.70
C GLN A 30 1.98 14.56 11.18
N PRO A 31 2.49 13.47 10.60
CA PRO A 31 2.42 13.25 9.17
C PRO A 31 0.98 12.89 8.77
N LYS A 32 0.48 13.51 7.70
CA LYS A 32 -0.93 13.41 7.26
C LYS A 32 -1.13 12.56 6.00
N GLY A 33 -0.06 12.16 5.33
CA GLY A 33 -0.09 11.46 4.05
C GLY A 33 -0.16 12.43 2.86
N PRO A 34 -0.52 11.93 1.65
CA PRO A 34 -0.95 10.55 1.38
C PRO A 34 0.17 9.53 1.51
N PHE A 35 -0.16 8.35 2.01
CA PHE A 35 0.74 7.20 2.09
C PHE A 35 0.26 6.10 1.16
N ASP A 36 1.18 5.53 0.37
CA ASP A 36 0.85 4.49 -0.60
C ASP A 36 0.32 3.23 0.09
N CYS A 37 -0.78 2.68 -0.45
CA CYS A 37 -1.32 1.41 -0.02
C CYS A 37 -1.75 0.52 -1.19
N THR A 38 -2.21 -0.70 -0.91
CA THR A 38 -2.96 -1.53 -1.86
C THR A 38 -4.14 -2.16 -1.10
N PRO A 39 -5.38 -1.98 -1.58
CA PRO A 39 -6.55 -2.57 -0.96
C PRO A 39 -6.78 -4.01 -1.43
N GLY A 40 -7.90 -4.57 -0.98
CA GLY A 40 -8.43 -5.86 -1.39
C GLY A 40 -8.74 -5.90 -2.87
N ARG A 41 -8.28 -6.96 -3.54
CA ARG A 41 -8.41 -7.10 -5.00
C ARG A 41 -9.82 -7.41 -5.49
N GLY A 42 -10.74 -7.75 -4.59
CA GLY A 42 -12.03 -8.32 -4.98
C GLY A 42 -11.91 -9.73 -5.54
N ILE A 43 -13.02 -10.27 -6.05
CA ILE A 43 -13.05 -11.50 -6.84
C ILE A 43 -13.95 -11.28 -8.06
N ALA A 44 -13.73 -12.05 -9.12
CA ALA A 44 -14.52 -11.93 -10.35
C ALA A 44 -16.02 -12.13 -10.07
N GLY A 45 -16.86 -11.30 -10.70
CA GLY A 45 -18.32 -11.33 -10.54
C GLY A 45 -18.85 -10.65 -9.27
N ILE A 46 -17.98 -10.13 -8.41
CA ILE A 46 -18.38 -9.37 -7.21
C ILE A 46 -18.14 -7.88 -7.42
N ASN A 47 -19.19 -7.08 -7.18
CA ASN A 47 -19.09 -5.63 -7.21
C ASN A 47 -18.55 -5.10 -5.88
N CYS A 48 -17.24 -4.92 -5.77
CA CYS A 48 -16.64 -4.30 -4.59
C CYS A 48 -16.98 -2.80 -4.43
N ASP A 49 -17.57 -2.17 -5.45
CA ASP A 49 -17.95 -0.76 -5.37
C ASP A 49 -19.25 -0.50 -4.62
N ASP A 50 -20.12 -1.50 -4.58
CA ASP A 50 -21.29 -1.49 -3.71
C ASP A 50 -20.89 -1.71 -2.24
N ALA A 51 -21.38 -0.84 -1.36
CA ALA A 51 -21.02 -0.86 0.04
C ALA A 51 -21.50 -2.14 0.74
N ALA A 52 -22.71 -2.62 0.45
CA ALA A 52 -23.25 -3.85 1.06
C ALA A 52 -22.42 -5.06 0.64
N THR A 53 -22.11 -5.17 -0.64
CA THR A 53 -21.31 -6.26 -1.22
C THR A 53 -19.87 -6.25 -0.72
N SER A 54 -19.23 -5.07 -0.60
CA SER A 54 -17.84 -4.94 -0.11
C SER A 54 -17.64 -5.44 1.33
N ARG A 55 -18.73 -5.53 2.10
CA ARG A 55 -18.76 -5.96 3.50
C ARG A 55 -18.97 -7.46 3.68
N LEU A 56 -19.33 -8.17 2.61
CA LEU A 56 -19.52 -9.61 2.68
C LEU A 56 -18.18 -10.32 2.85
N ALA A 57 -18.20 -11.42 3.61
CA ALA A 57 -17.06 -12.33 3.73
C ALA A 57 -16.73 -12.99 2.38
N ASN A 58 -15.49 -13.48 2.23
CA ASN A 58 -15.01 -14.21 1.05
C ASN A 58 -15.04 -13.44 -0.27
N THR A 59 -15.17 -12.11 -0.24
CA THR A 59 -15.18 -11.26 -1.45
C THR A 59 -13.81 -10.71 -1.82
N ASN A 60 -12.83 -10.77 -0.92
CA ASN A 60 -11.56 -10.02 -0.99
C ASN A 60 -11.72 -8.51 -1.20
N CYS A 61 -12.91 -7.94 -1.04
CA CYS A 61 -13.10 -6.50 -1.07
C CYS A 61 -12.56 -5.90 0.23
N THR A 62 -12.02 -4.68 0.18
CA THR A 62 -11.89 -3.84 1.39
C THR A 62 -13.27 -3.25 1.70
N PRO A 63 -13.80 -3.39 2.93
CA PRO A 63 -15.16 -2.97 3.24
C PRO A 63 -15.31 -1.44 3.24
N LYS A 64 -16.21 -0.92 2.41
CA LYS A 64 -16.53 0.52 2.37
C LYS A 64 -17.31 0.97 3.59
N GLY A 65 -17.11 2.23 4.00
CA GLY A 65 -17.79 2.87 5.13
C GLY A 65 -16.83 3.26 6.26
N GLU A 66 -17.40 3.64 7.40
CA GLU A 66 -16.63 3.99 8.59
C GLU A 66 -16.64 2.85 9.61
N TRP A 67 -15.45 2.55 10.11
CA TRP A 67 -15.17 1.45 11.00
C TRP A 67 -14.39 1.94 12.20
N LYS A 68 -14.67 1.41 13.39
CA LYS A 68 -13.85 1.70 14.56
C LYS A 68 -12.67 0.75 14.60
N VAL A 69 -11.49 1.26 14.95
CA VAL A 69 -10.34 0.41 15.27
C VAL A 69 -10.72 -0.47 16.46
N GLY A 70 -10.66 -1.78 16.26
CA GLY A 70 -11.11 -2.81 17.21
C GLY A 70 -9.98 -3.59 17.87
N GLY A 71 -8.76 -3.51 17.36
CA GLY A 71 -7.62 -4.22 17.95
C GLY A 71 -6.29 -3.97 17.25
N HIS A 72 -5.24 -4.43 17.92
CA HIS A 72 -3.85 -4.29 17.48
C HIS A 72 -3.13 -5.63 17.61
N GLN A 73 -2.34 -5.98 16.60
CA GLN A 73 -1.44 -7.14 16.64
C GLN A 73 -0.08 -6.75 16.08
N ARG A 74 1.00 -7.30 16.63
CA ARG A 74 2.35 -6.99 16.09
C ARG A 74 2.53 -7.56 14.68
N ARG A 75 1.94 -8.73 14.43
CA ARG A 75 1.88 -9.43 13.14
C ARG A 75 0.71 -10.43 13.13
N PHE A 76 0.28 -10.89 11.96
CA PHE A 76 -0.63 -12.04 11.87
C PHE A 76 0.12 -13.36 12.10
N ALA A 77 -0.53 -14.35 12.73
CA ALA A 77 0.07 -15.66 12.98
C ALA A 77 0.41 -16.40 11.68
N SER A 78 -0.50 -16.39 10.70
CA SER A 78 -0.33 -17.09 9.42
C SER A 78 0.42 -16.28 8.35
N TYR A 79 0.66 -14.98 8.59
CA TYR A 79 1.31 -14.05 7.66
C TYR A 79 2.28 -13.14 8.43
N PRO A 80 3.45 -13.65 8.84
CA PRO A 80 4.37 -12.93 9.73
C PRO A 80 4.96 -11.67 9.10
N GLU A 81 4.97 -11.56 7.76
CA GLU A 81 5.42 -10.37 7.03
C GLU A 81 4.42 -9.20 7.09
N ALA A 82 3.17 -9.46 7.50
CA ALA A 82 2.17 -8.45 7.74
C ALA A 82 2.34 -7.90 9.17
N GLU A 83 3.09 -6.81 9.29
CA GLU A 83 3.45 -6.19 10.57
C GLU A 83 2.61 -4.95 10.88
N TRP A 84 2.55 -4.58 12.17
CA TRP A 84 1.84 -3.38 12.66
C TRP A 84 0.35 -3.39 12.30
N VAL A 85 -0.31 -4.49 12.66
CA VAL A 85 -1.69 -4.78 12.28
C VAL A 85 -2.66 -3.97 13.14
N THR A 86 -3.40 -3.06 12.52
CA THR A 86 -4.48 -2.27 13.11
C THR A 86 -5.83 -2.73 12.54
N LEU A 87 -6.57 -3.51 13.32
CA LEU A 87 -7.84 -4.14 12.93
C LEU A 87 -8.99 -3.14 12.97
N PHE A 88 -9.82 -3.11 11.92
CA PHE A 88 -11.02 -2.25 11.88
C PHE A 88 -12.31 -2.98 11.46
N ASP A 89 -12.19 -4.12 10.77
CA ASP A 89 -13.29 -5.08 10.61
C ASP A 89 -12.78 -6.42 11.14
N SER A 90 -13.16 -6.72 12.39
CA SER A 90 -12.60 -7.81 13.18
C SER A 90 -13.15 -9.18 12.73
N LEU A 91 -13.31 -10.15 13.63
CA LEU A 91 -13.82 -11.47 13.26
C LEU A 91 -15.22 -11.37 12.62
N PRO A 92 -15.48 -12.16 11.56
CA PRO A 92 -14.64 -13.25 11.06
C PRO A 92 -13.60 -12.84 10.00
N ARG A 93 -13.62 -11.60 9.48
CA ARG A 93 -12.80 -11.23 8.32
C ARG A 93 -11.37 -10.83 8.66
N GLY A 94 -11.15 -10.17 9.80
CA GLY A 94 -9.83 -9.75 10.25
C GLY A 94 -9.16 -8.74 9.31
N ILE A 95 -9.93 -7.79 8.78
CA ILE A 95 -9.43 -6.73 7.90
C ILE A 95 -8.72 -5.67 8.73
N ALA A 96 -7.52 -5.31 8.27
CA ALA A 96 -6.64 -4.38 8.95
C ALA A 96 -5.93 -3.42 8.00
N LEU A 97 -5.46 -2.30 8.56
CA LEU A 97 -4.32 -1.54 8.05
C LEU A 97 -3.05 -2.22 8.58
N HIS A 98 -2.08 -2.52 7.71
CA HIS A 98 -0.81 -3.11 8.15
C HIS A 98 0.31 -2.86 7.12
N TYR A 99 1.57 -2.94 7.54
CA TYR A 99 2.72 -2.94 6.64
C TYR A 99 2.76 -4.23 5.80
N TYR A 100 3.17 -4.12 4.54
CA TYR A 100 3.54 -5.28 3.73
C TYR A 100 4.72 -4.92 2.82
N PRO A 101 5.72 -5.81 2.62
CA PRO A 101 6.92 -5.49 1.86
C PRO A 101 6.68 -5.24 0.36
N VAL A 102 5.52 -5.67 -0.18
CA VAL A 102 5.18 -5.52 -1.60
C VAL A 102 3.79 -4.90 -1.76
N VAL A 103 3.73 -3.64 -2.17
CA VAL A 103 2.49 -2.87 -2.31
C VAL A 103 2.33 -2.39 -3.76
N PRO A 104 1.59 -3.13 -4.61
CA PRO A 104 1.32 -2.74 -6.00
C PRO A 104 0.63 -1.40 -6.19
N LEU A 105 0.61 -0.94 -7.44
CA LEU A 105 -0.23 0.17 -7.94
C LEU A 105 -1.67 -0.24 -8.23
N TYR A 106 -2.00 -1.51 -8.06
CA TYR A 106 -3.32 -2.09 -8.24
C TYR A 106 -3.76 -2.81 -6.96
N PRO A 107 -5.07 -2.97 -6.72
CA PRO A 107 -5.58 -3.72 -5.58
C PRO A 107 -5.09 -5.17 -5.61
N SER A 108 -4.50 -5.68 -4.53
CA SER A 108 -3.83 -7.00 -4.54
C SER A 108 -4.07 -7.85 -3.30
N SER A 109 -4.57 -7.27 -2.21
CA SER A 109 -4.72 -7.98 -0.95
C SER A 109 -5.98 -8.87 -0.95
N HIS A 110 -6.19 -9.58 0.16
CA HIS A 110 -7.41 -10.36 0.44
C HIS A 110 -8.48 -9.53 1.20
N GLY A 111 -8.37 -8.19 1.20
CA GLY A 111 -9.30 -7.27 1.84
C GLY A 111 -8.60 -6.24 2.74
N CYS A 112 -7.45 -6.59 3.33
CA CYS A 112 -6.64 -5.65 4.10
C CYS A 112 -6.13 -4.46 3.27
N VAL A 113 -5.81 -3.37 3.96
CA VAL A 113 -5.14 -2.22 3.36
C VAL A 113 -3.66 -2.34 3.71
N ARG A 114 -2.85 -2.75 2.73
CA ARG A 114 -1.41 -2.95 2.90
C ARG A 114 -0.68 -1.63 2.66
N LEU A 115 0.03 -1.12 3.64
CA LEU A 115 0.85 0.11 3.59
C LEU A 115 2.27 -0.22 3.14
N ALA A 116 2.84 0.62 2.27
CA ALA A 116 4.20 0.43 1.76
C ALA A 116 5.26 0.87 2.79
N ASP A 117 4.97 1.92 3.55
CA ASP A 117 5.91 2.50 4.51
C ASP A 117 5.78 1.84 5.89
N TYR A 118 6.87 1.22 6.32
CA TYR A 118 6.98 0.54 7.61
C TYR A 118 6.77 1.48 8.81
N ALA A 119 7.39 2.65 8.79
CA ALA A 119 7.34 3.61 9.88
C ALA A 119 5.95 4.24 10.00
N ILE A 120 5.27 4.43 8.87
CA ILE A 120 3.88 4.91 8.86
C ILE A 120 2.93 3.86 9.40
N ALA A 121 3.08 2.58 9.01
CA ALA A 121 2.26 1.50 9.56
C ALA A 121 2.46 1.37 11.09
N GLN A 122 3.70 1.45 11.56
CA GLN A 122 4.02 1.50 12.99
C GLN A 122 3.36 2.69 13.67
N LYS A 123 3.49 3.90 13.10
CA LYS A 123 2.91 5.12 13.67
C LYS A 123 1.38 5.04 13.73
N ILE A 124 0.71 4.46 12.73
CA ILE A 124 -0.73 4.18 12.76
C ILE A 124 -1.07 3.24 13.91
N TRP A 125 -0.33 2.15 14.06
CA TRP A 125 -0.54 1.17 15.12
C TRP A 125 -0.38 1.78 16.53
N GLU A 126 0.66 2.59 16.74
CA GLU A 126 0.97 3.21 18.04
C GLU A 126 0.00 4.34 18.44
N ASN A 127 -0.64 5.00 17.47
CA ASN A 127 -1.41 6.23 17.70
C ASN A 127 -2.91 6.09 17.38
N THR A 128 -3.39 4.89 17.07
CA THR A 128 -4.83 4.62 16.95
C THR A 128 -5.39 4.16 18.29
N VAL A 129 -6.58 4.65 18.64
CA VAL A 129 -7.24 4.38 19.92
C VAL A 129 -8.45 3.48 19.68
N LEU A 130 -8.51 2.37 20.41
CA LEU A 130 -9.58 1.38 20.29
C LEU A 130 -10.96 2.02 20.53
N ASN A 131 -11.93 1.68 19.69
CA ASN A 131 -13.31 2.17 19.71
C ASN A 131 -13.49 3.70 19.55
N VAL A 132 -12.41 4.44 19.30
CA VAL A 132 -12.39 5.90 19.13
C VAL A 132 -11.91 6.26 17.72
N THR A 133 -10.75 5.77 17.31
CA THR A 133 -10.22 6.04 15.97
C THR A 133 -11.09 5.39 14.90
N LEU A 134 -11.41 6.17 13.87
CA LEU A 134 -12.16 5.71 12.72
C LEU A 134 -11.23 5.34 11.56
N VAL A 135 -11.58 4.29 10.83
CA VAL A 135 -11.06 3.98 9.49
C VAL A 135 -12.21 4.22 8.52
N SER A 136 -12.05 5.17 7.60
CA SER A 136 -13.06 5.47 6.58
C SER A 136 -12.56 4.97 5.23
N VAL A 137 -13.28 4.04 4.63
CA VAL A 137 -12.93 3.44 3.34
C VAL A 137 -13.89 3.93 2.27
N GLN A 138 -13.36 4.60 1.25
CA GLN A 138 -14.11 5.30 0.20
C GLN A 138 -13.44 5.16 -1.18
N GLY A 139 -14.08 5.70 -2.22
CA GLY A 139 -13.57 5.65 -3.59
C GLY A 139 -13.89 4.34 -4.30
N GLU A 140 -13.76 4.33 -5.63
CA GLU A 140 -14.00 3.15 -6.47
C GLU A 140 -12.78 2.22 -6.47
N LEU A 141 -13.00 0.92 -6.63
CA LEU A 141 -11.92 -0.05 -6.77
C LEU A 141 -11.32 0.08 -8.17
N ARG A 142 -10.04 0.48 -8.23
CA ARG A 142 -9.36 0.62 -9.52
C ARG A 142 -9.19 -0.75 -10.23
N PRO A 143 -9.46 -0.86 -11.55
CA PRO A 143 -9.26 -2.10 -12.29
C PRO A 143 -7.77 -2.53 -12.39
N GLN A 144 -7.52 -3.84 -12.51
CA GLN A 144 -6.19 -4.45 -12.71
C GLN A 144 -5.85 -4.66 -14.21
N PRO A 145 -4.57 -4.56 -14.64
CA PRO A 145 -3.44 -3.86 -14.03
C PRO A 145 -3.32 -2.41 -14.54
N VAL A 146 -2.75 -1.55 -13.70
CA VAL A 146 -2.38 -0.18 -14.09
C VAL A 146 -1.19 -0.24 -15.04
N VAL A 147 -1.39 0.23 -16.27
CA VAL A 147 -0.31 0.50 -17.22
C VAL A 147 0.05 1.97 -17.10
N LEU A 148 1.34 2.29 -16.92
CA LEU A 148 1.84 3.67 -17.02
C LEU A 148 2.79 3.81 -18.21
N GLN A 149 2.66 4.90 -18.94
CA GLN A 149 3.46 5.24 -20.10
C GLN A 149 3.53 6.76 -20.27
N ARG A 150 4.17 7.22 -21.36
CA ARG A 150 4.27 8.66 -21.65
C ARG A 150 2.95 9.40 -21.50
N GLU A 151 3.05 10.62 -20.99
CA GLU A 151 1.94 11.54 -20.70
C GLU A 151 1.10 11.17 -19.47
N ASP A 152 1.29 10.00 -18.85
CA ASP A 152 0.70 9.72 -17.55
C ASP A 152 1.33 10.58 -16.45
N ARG A 153 0.52 10.96 -15.47
CA ARG A 153 0.94 11.81 -14.35
C ARG A 153 0.34 11.40 -13.02
N GLY A 154 0.95 11.85 -11.93
CA GLY A 154 0.43 11.74 -10.56
C GLY A 154 1.16 10.72 -9.69
N GLU A 155 0.54 10.35 -8.56
CA GLU A 155 1.22 9.58 -7.51
C GLU A 155 1.67 8.18 -7.96
N ASN A 156 0.96 7.54 -8.89
CA ASN A 156 1.39 6.25 -9.41
C ASN A 156 2.73 6.37 -10.14
N VAL A 157 2.93 7.45 -10.89
CA VAL A 157 4.20 7.74 -11.56
C VAL A 157 5.27 8.06 -10.52
N ARG A 158 4.96 8.88 -9.50
CA ARG A 158 5.91 9.16 -8.40
C ARG A 158 6.36 7.89 -7.70
N LYS A 159 5.46 6.92 -7.50
CA LYS A 159 5.79 5.63 -6.88
C LYS A 159 6.76 4.81 -7.74
N VAL A 160 6.54 4.76 -9.06
CA VAL A 160 7.47 4.12 -9.98
C VAL A 160 8.82 4.84 -9.99
N GLN A 161 8.82 6.17 -10.04
CA GLN A 161 10.04 6.99 -10.00
C GLN A 161 10.84 6.80 -8.70
N ARG A 162 10.16 6.75 -7.54
CA ARG A 162 10.78 6.42 -6.24
C ARG A 162 11.46 5.06 -6.30
N GLN A 163 10.75 4.04 -6.77
CA GLN A 163 11.27 2.67 -6.80
C GLN A 163 12.46 2.51 -7.77
N LEU A 164 12.42 3.21 -8.90
CA LEU A 164 13.55 3.30 -9.83
C LEU A 164 14.75 3.99 -9.17
N THR A 165 14.54 5.13 -8.51
CA THR A 165 15.60 5.85 -7.78
C THR A 165 16.24 4.97 -6.71
N GLU A 166 15.44 4.24 -5.93
CA GLU A 166 15.92 3.28 -4.92
C GLU A 166 16.75 2.14 -5.52
N LYS A 167 16.51 1.77 -6.78
CA LYS A 167 17.29 0.77 -7.51
C LYS A 167 18.49 1.36 -8.26
N GLY A 168 18.76 2.66 -8.11
CA GLY A 168 19.93 3.33 -8.67
C GLY A 168 19.72 3.99 -10.03
N TYR A 169 18.48 4.11 -10.51
CA TYR A 169 18.18 4.88 -11.73
C TYR A 169 17.98 6.36 -11.37
N ASP A 170 18.90 7.22 -11.82
CA ASP A 170 18.89 8.66 -11.50
C ASP A 170 17.85 9.42 -12.32
N ILE A 171 16.66 9.63 -11.74
CA ILE A 171 15.56 10.40 -12.31
C ILE A 171 14.85 11.25 -11.25
N SER A 172 14.22 12.35 -11.69
CA SER A 172 13.38 13.17 -10.83
C SER A 172 12.09 12.43 -10.43
N ILE A 173 11.63 12.66 -9.19
CA ILE A 173 10.32 12.21 -8.69
C ILE A 173 9.33 13.36 -8.83
N ASP A 174 9.06 13.77 -10.07
CA ASP A 174 8.16 14.90 -10.40
C ASP A 174 6.70 14.45 -10.58
N GLY A 175 6.48 13.15 -10.75
CA GLY A 175 5.18 12.56 -11.03
C GLY A 175 4.74 12.67 -12.48
N ASP A 176 5.65 13.03 -13.39
CA ASP A 176 5.42 13.05 -14.82
C ASP A 176 6.13 11.86 -15.48
N PHE A 177 5.37 11.06 -16.23
CA PHE A 177 5.94 9.98 -17.02
C PHE A 177 6.51 10.58 -18.31
N GLY A 178 7.56 11.39 -18.16
CA GLY A 178 8.26 12.03 -19.25
C GLY A 178 9.32 11.13 -19.90
N PRO A 179 10.09 11.66 -20.87
CA PRO A 179 11.15 10.92 -21.54
C PRO A 179 12.18 10.30 -20.61
N ALA A 180 12.52 10.97 -19.50
CA ALA A 180 13.46 10.45 -18.50
C ALA A 180 12.90 9.19 -17.79
N THR A 181 11.63 9.23 -17.37
CA THR A 181 10.96 8.09 -16.73
C THR A 181 10.86 6.90 -17.70
N GLU A 182 10.47 7.15 -18.95
CA GLU A 182 10.41 6.09 -19.97
C GLU A 182 11.78 5.45 -20.22
N ALA A 183 12.82 6.28 -20.37
CA ALA A 183 14.18 5.79 -20.57
C ALA A 183 14.68 4.94 -19.38
N ALA A 184 14.40 5.36 -18.15
CA ALA A 184 14.73 4.59 -16.95
C ALA A 184 13.96 3.27 -16.90
N ILE A 185 12.68 3.23 -17.31
CA ILE A 185 11.93 1.98 -17.43
C ILE A 185 12.54 1.05 -18.47
N ARG A 186 12.91 1.56 -19.65
CA ARG A 186 13.58 0.75 -20.67
C ARG A 186 14.90 0.18 -20.16
N GLN A 187 15.71 1.00 -19.48
CA GLN A 187 16.96 0.52 -18.91
C GLN A 187 16.71 -0.56 -17.85
N PHE A 188 15.75 -0.34 -16.95
CA PHE A 188 15.36 -1.34 -15.97
C PHE A 188 14.89 -2.66 -16.61
N GLN A 189 14.05 -2.59 -17.65
CA GLN A 189 13.59 -3.77 -18.38
C GLN A 189 14.76 -4.55 -19.00
N GLN A 190 15.77 -3.86 -19.53
CA GLN A 190 17.00 -4.49 -20.04
C GLN A 190 17.79 -5.16 -18.92
N ASP A 191 18.05 -4.44 -17.83
CA ASP A 191 18.87 -4.91 -16.71
C ASP A 191 18.22 -6.12 -16.00
N ALA A 192 16.89 -6.11 -15.89
CA ALA A 192 16.09 -7.20 -15.37
C ALA A 192 15.81 -8.33 -16.39
N LYS A 193 16.31 -8.21 -17.64
CA LYS A 193 16.17 -9.20 -18.73
C LYS A 193 14.71 -9.57 -19.02
N LEU A 194 13.83 -8.58 -19.02
CA LEU A 194 12.40 -8.78 -19.29
C LEU A 194 12.14 -9.03 -20.78
N SER A 195 11.02 -9.68 -21.08
CA SER A 195 10.66 -10.03 -22.46
C SER A 195 10.34 -8.79 -23.31
N GLN A 196 9.77 -7.75 -22.68
CA GLN A 196 9.46 -6.47 -23.31
C GLN A 196 10.37 -5.36 -22.79
N ILE A 197 10.98 -4.62 -23.72
CA ILE A 197 11.79 -3.42 -23.45
C ILE A 197 11.12 -2.23 -24.15
N ASP A 198 9.86 -2.03 -23.81
CA ASP A 198 8.94 -1.11 -24.48
C ASP A 198 8.84 0.26 -23.79
N GLY A 199 9.47 0.44 -22.62
CA GLY A 199 9.38 1.68 -21.83
C GLY A 199 8.05 1.84 -21.11
N ILE A 200 7.20 0.81 -21.16
CA ILE A 200 5.88 0.80 -20.54
C ILE A 200 5.97 0.10 -19.18
N PHE A 201 5.43 0.76 -18.17
CA PHE A 201 5.26 0.16 -16.86
C PHE A 201 4.01 -0.73 -16.85
N GLY A 202 4.17 -1.97 -17.31
CA GLY A 202 3.15 -3.02 -17.30
C GLY A 202 3.34 -4.05 -16.16
N LEU A 203 2.58 -5.14 -16.21
CA LEU A 203 2.60 -6.18 -15.17
C LEU A 203 3.97 -6.88 -15.00
N GLU A 204 4.67 -7.15 -16.10
CA GLU A 204 6.01 -7.77 -16.08
C GLU A 204 7.02 -6.82 -15.41
N THR A 205 7.07 -5.56 -15.87
CA THR A 205 7.88 -4.49 -15.28
C THR A 205 7.57 -4.30 -13.80
N TYR A 206 6.28 -4.25 -13.44
CA TYR A 206 5.83 -4.17 -12.05
C TYR A 206 6.38 -5.32 -11.20
N THR A 207 6.25 -6.54 -11.69
CA THR A 207 6.65 -7.75 -10.95
C THR A 207 8.14 -7.72 -10.65
N ALA A 208 8.97 -7.42 -11.65
CA ALA A 208 10.41 -7.31 -11.45
C ALA A 208 10.80 -6.11 -10.56
N LEU A 209 10.17 -4.96 -10.77
CA LEU A 209 10.53 -3.72 -10.07
C LEU A 209 10.18 -3.78 -8.58
N PHE A 210 9.05 -4.40 -8.21
CA PHE A 210 8.55 -4.38 -6.83
C PHE A 210 8.65 -5.71 -6.08
N GLN A 211 8.87 -6.87 -6.73
CA GLN A 211 8.95 -8.16 -6.03
C GLN A 211 10.38 -8.67 -5.77
N GLU A 212 11.40 -8.24 -6.53
CA GLU A 212 12.78 -8.73 -6.33
C GLU A 212 13.41 -8.30 -5.00
N SER A 213 12.93 -7.23 -4.37
CA SER A 213 13.38 -6.81 -3.03
C SER A 213 13.10 -7.88 -1.95
N SER A 214 12.16 -8.80 -2.20
CA SER A 214 11.76 -9.84 -1.24
C SER A 214 12.68 -11.07 -1.21
N GLN A 215 13.54 -11.28 -2.22
CA GLN A 215 14.47 -12.42 -2.23
C GLN A 215 15.85 -12.06 -1.65
N ASN A 216 16.36 -10.85 -1.90
CA ASN A 216 17.66 -10.45 -1.37
C ASN A 216 17.66 -10.25 0.16
N ASN A 217 16.53 -9.89 0.77
CA ASN A 217 16.43 -9.75 2.23
C ASN A 217 16.37 -11.10 2.99
N ARG A 218 16.16 -12.23 2.28
CA ARG A 218 16.19 -13.58 2.86
C ARG A 218 17.62 -14.12 3.01
N ASN A 219 18.54 -13.66 2.17
CA ASN A 219 19.93 -14.13 2.19
C ASN A 219 20.78 -13.39 3.21
N ASN A 220 20.49 -12.11 3.49
CA ASN A 220 21.27 -11.34 4.46
C ASN A 220 20.92 -11.69 5.93
N SER A 221 19.71 -12.17 6.20
CA SER A 221 19.29 -12.61 7.54
C SER A 221 19.80 -14.01 7.93
N ARG A 222 20.38 -14.76 6.98
CA ARG A 222 20.91 -16.12 7.21
C ARG A 222 22.40 -16.14 7.57
N VAL A 223 23.13 -15.07 7.29
CA VAL A 223 24.57 -14.98 7.54
C VAL A 223 24.88 -14.50 8.97
N LEU A 224 23.92 -13.85 9.65
CA LEU A 224 24.11 -13.29 11.00
C LEU A 224 23.76 -14.24 12.15
N VAL A 225 23.46 -15.52 11.89
CA VAL A 225 23.08 -16.51 12.92
C VAL A 225 24.04 -17.71 12.99
N SER A 226 25.22 -17.61 12.36
CA SER A 226 26.30 -18.58 12.55
C SER A 226 27.52 -17.89 13.16
N SER A 227 27.55 -17.85 14.49
CA SER A 227 28.74 -17.62 15.33
C SER A 227 28.65 -18.56 16.51
#